data_AF-A0A931LBA7-F1
#
_entry.id   AF-A0A931LBA7-F1
#
_cell.length_a   1.000
_cell.length_b   1.000
_cell.length_c   1.000
_cell.angle_alpha   90.00
_cell.angle_beta   90.00
_cell.angle_gamma   90.00
#
_symmetry.space_group_name_H-M   'P 1'
#
loop_
_entity.id
_entity.type
_entity.pdbx_description
1 polymer ?
#
loop_
_entity_poly.entity_id
_entity_poly.type
_entity_poly.pdbx_seq_one_letter_code
_entity_poly.pdbx_strand_id
1 'polypeptide(L)'
;MTAAPAPMPDGDDVAWTDEARQRLMRAPEFVRPGIIKLMAKRCREQGRTVVDSTFLTEIRNESMLLVAKCLRGFGFEELSLDAFEVARTKMRKLPRKVEVIGEIQRFLAARTEKNTMVLAKFQRYLDTIPERGLPWSEEALSRIQRVPESLRPLVRETIEAAAREARERIVSAAAVDRCLARAAAAPAAVEGAPRADDPLSGVTMSWTAEAEERVRRIPLAPIRAMVIRRTESWASADGLEVVDSEAYEAARRNGAALDR
;
A
#
# COMPACT_ATOMS: atom_id res chain seq x y z
N MET A 1 18.08 33.12 -22.62
CA MET A 1 18.94 31.92 -22.58
C MET A 1 18.66 31.18 -21.27
N THR A 2 17.79 30.18 -21.31
CA THR A 2 17.47 29.35 -20.15
C THR A 2 18.61 28.36 -19.98
N ALA A 3 19.34 28.44 -18.86
CA ALA A 3 20.44 27.53 -18.57
C ALA A 3 19.95 26.08 -18.66
N ALA A 4 20.69 25.24 -19.40
CA ALA A 4 20.44 23.81 -19.45
C ALA A 4 20.49 23.24 -18.02
N PRO A 5 19.53 22.39 -17.62
CA PRO A 5 19.55 21.80 -16.29
C PRO A 5 20.83 20.97 -16.12
N ALA A 6 21.49 21.12 -14.97
CA ALA A 6 22.69 20.35 -14.64
C ALA A 6 22.46 18.85 -14.85
N PRO A 7 23.43 18.11 -15.43
CA PRO A 7 23.30 16.67 -15.61
C PRO A 7 23.11 15.99 -14.24
N MET A 8 22.13 15.08 -14.18
CA MET A 8 21.83 14.31 -12.98
C MET A 8 23.04 13.46 -12.58
N PRO A 9 23.25 13.19 -11.28
CA PRO A 9 24.20 12.17 -10.88
C PRO A 9 23.71 10.82 -11.44
N ASP A 10 24.51 10.22 -12.32
CA ASP A 10 24.24 8.92 -12.92
C ASP A 10 23.98 7.89 -11.81
N GLY A 11 22.76 7.37 -11.77
CA GLY A 11 22.29 6.54 -10.68
C GLY A 11 20.92 5.96 -10.97
N ASP A 12 20.94 4.84 -11.70
CA ASP A 12 19.85 3.91 -12.07
C ASP A 12 19.01 4.28 -13.31
N ASP A 13 18.80 3.28 -14.18
CA ASP A 13 18.11 3.24 -15.49
C ASP A 13 16.61 3.64 -15.47
N VAL A 14 16.26 4.76 -14.87
CA VAL A 14 14.86 5.21 -14.76
C VAL A 14 14.73 6.62 -15.28
N ALA A 15 13.86 6.79 -16.28
CA ALA A 15 13.58 8.09 -16.86
C ALA A 15 12.78 8.96 -15.88
N TRP A 16 12.97 10.27 -15.95
CA TRP A 16 12.17 11.24 -15.17
C TRP A 16 11.42 12.15 -16.13
N THR A 17 10.23 12.61 -15.71
CA THR A 17 9.57 13.73 -16.37
C THR A 17 10.21 15.06 -15.96
N ASP A 18 10.07 16.10 -16.78
CA ASP A 18 10.62 17.43 -16.45
C ASP A 18 10.02 18.00 -15.17
N GLU A 19 8.71 17.81 -14.96
CA GLU A 19 8.04 18.23 -13.74
C GLU A 19 8.60 17.51 -12.51
N ALA A 20 8.80 16.19 -12.58
CA ALA A 20 9.37 15.41 -11.49
C ALA A 20 10.81 15.84 -11.18
N ARG A 21 11.63 16.12 -12.22
CA ARG A 21 12.98 16.67 -12.06
C ARG A 21 12.98 17.99 -11.31
N GLN A 22 12.14 18.94 -11.74
CA GLN A 22 12.04 20.24 -11.08
C GLN A 22 11.63 20.10 -9.61
N ARG A 23 10.70 19.19 -9.28
CA ARG A 23 10.29 18.91 -7.89
C ARG A 23 11.44 18.35 -7.06
N LEU A 24 12.25 17.44 -7.60
CA LEU A 24 13.44 16.92 -6.93
C LEU A 24 14.46 18.03 -6.65
N MET A 25 14.68 18.94 -7.60
CA MET A 25 15.63 20.04 -7.45
C MET A 25 15.22 21.05 -6.37
N ARG A 26 13.92 21.18 -6.07
CA ARG A 26 13.42 22.00 -4.95
C ARG A 26 13.66 21.36 -3.58
N ALA A 27 13.97 20.06 -3.52
CA ALA A 27 14.31 19.39 -2.27
C ALA A 27 15.72 19.81 -1.80
N PRO A 28 15.99 19.82 -0.48
CA PRO A 28 17.33 20.07 0.05
C PRO A 28 18.36 19.11 -0.52
N GLU A 29 19.58 19.58 -0.80
CA GLU A 29 20.61 18.80 -1.51
C GLU A 29 20.91 17.45 -0.83
N PHE A 30 21.04 17.46 0.50
CA PHE A 30 21.38 16.27 1.28
C PHE A 30 20.35 15.13 1.21
N VAL A 31 19.08 15.40 0.84
CA VAL A 31 18.06 14.35 0.66
C VAL A 31 17.98 13.83 -0.78
N ARG A 32 18.46 14.59 -1.78
CA ARG A 32 18.26 14.25 -3.20
C ARG A 32 18.83 12.87 -3.56
N PRO A 33 20.05 12.48 -3.15
CA PRO A 33 20.59 11.15 -3.47
C PRO A 33 19.73 10.02 -2.89
N GLY A 34 19.17 10.22 -1.70
CA GLY A 34 18.25 9.28 -1.06
C GLY A 34 16.93 9.13 -1.82
N ILE A 35 16.38 10.24 -2.32
CA ILE A 35 15.14 10.25 -3.12
C ILE A 35 15.37 9.53 -4.46
N ILE A 36 16.46 9.82 -5.16
CA ILE A 36 16.81 9.18 -6.44
C ILE A 36 16.90 7.66 -6.26
N LYS A 37 17.70 7.20 -5.29
CA LYS A 37 17.86 5.78 -4.98
C LYS A 37 16.54 5.11 -4.59
N LEU A 38 15.70 5.81 -3.82
CA LEU A 38 14.38 5.29 -3.45
C LEU A 38 13.48 5.15 -4.68
N MET A 39 13.39 6.17 -5.53
CA MET A 39 12.55 6.13 -6.72
C MET A 39 12.96 5.00 -7.67
N ALA A 40 14.26 4.84 -7.90
CA ALA A 40 14.78 3.77 -8.75
C ALA A 40 14.44 2.38 -8.21
N LYS A 41 14.58 2.19 -6.88
CA LYS A 41 14.14 0.96 -6.21
C LYS A 41 12.64 0.72 -6.40
N ARG A 42 11.80 1.73 -6.16
CA ARG A 42 10.34 1.59 -6.25
C ARG A 42 9.86 1.39 -7.70
N CYS A 43 10.54 1.98 -8.68
CA CYS A 43 10.28 1.74 -10.09
C CYS A 43 10.50 0.26 -10.44
N ARG A 44 11.62 -0.33 -10.02
CA ARG A 44 11.89 -1.76 -10.21
C ARG A 44 10.86 -2.66 -9.52
N GLU A 45 10.50 -2.35 -8.28
CA GLU A 45 9.50 -3.13 -7.53
C GLU A 45 8.09 -3.06 -8.12
N GLN A 46 7.76 -1.98 -8.84
CA GLN A 46 6.43 -1.74 -9.42
C GLN A 46 6.41 -1.92 -10.95
N GLY A 47 7.52 -2.34 -11.57
CA GLY A 47 7.63 -2.47 -13.03
C GLY A 47 7.49 -1.15 -13.80
N ARG A 48 7.77 -0.01 -13.16
CA ARG A 48 7.74 1.32 -13.79
C ARG A 48 9.11 1.66 -14.35
N THR A 49 9.15 2.37 -15.48
CA THR A 49 10.38 2.86 -16.13
C THR A 49 10.52 4.38 -16.08
N VAL A 50 9.46 5.09 -15.67
CA VAL A 50 9.40 6.55 -15.63
C VAL A 50 8.92 7.04 -14.26
N VAL A 51 9.61 8.04 -13.70
CA VAL A 51 9.22 8.78 -12.51
C VAL A 51 8.48 10.06 -12.92
N ASP A 52 7.20 10.11 -12.59
CA ASP A 52 6.35 11.28 -12.76
C ASP A 52 5.98 11.96 -11.43
N SER A 53 5.29 13.10 -11.53
CA SER A 53 4.88 13.94 -10.39
C SER A 53 3.89 13.22 -9.44
N THR A 54 3.04 12.36 -10.01
CA THR A 54 2.06 11.55 -9.27
C THR A 54 2.79 10.48 -8.47
N PHE A 55 3.69 9.74 -9.10
CA PHE A 55 4.49 8.70 -8.47
C PHE A 55 5.37 9.25 -7.33
N LEU A 56 5.98 10.43 -7.51
CA LEU A 56 6.68 11.13 -6.43
C LEU A 56 5.76 11.40 -5.23
N THR A 57 4.51 11.74 -5.50
CA THR A 57 3.51 12.01 -4.45
C THR A 57 3.12 10.73 -3.72
N GLU A 58 2.85 9.64 -4.44
CA GLU A 58 2.54 8.32 -3.86
C GLU A 58 3.68 7.84 -2.95
N ILE A 59 4.91 7.80 -3.46
CA ILE A 59 6.06 7.29 -2.67
C ILE A 59 6.40 8.21 -1.50
N ARG A 60 6.22 9.54 -1.64
CA ARG A 60 6.35 10.47 -0.52
C ARG A 60 5.32 10.15 0.57
N ASN A 61 4.05 9.96 0.20
CA ASN A 61 2.97 9.67 1.15
C ASN A 61 3.23 8.33 1.87
N GLU A 62 3.66 7.29 1.14
CA GLU A 62 4.12 6.03 1.74
C GLU A 62 5.28 6.22 2.72
N SER A 63 6.27 7.03 2.34
CA SER A 63 7.44 7.31 3.17
C SER A 63 7.05 8.06 4.45
N MET A 64 6.12 9.01 4.37
CA MET A 64 5.61 9.72 5.55
C MET A 64 4.85 8.79 6.49
N LEU A 65 4.04 7.87 5.96
CA LEU A 65 3.33 6.88 6.75
C LEU A 65 4.30 5.93 7.49
N LEU A 66 5.41 5.54 6.85
CA LEU A 66 6.47 4.77 7.49
C LEU A 66 7.18 5.55 8.62
N VAL A 67 7.39 6.85 8.43
CA VAL A 67 7.98 7.72 9.47
C VAL A 67 7.00 7.89 10.62
N ALA A 68 5.72 8.17 10.37
CA ALA A 68 4.69 8.28 11.39
C ALA A 68 4.56 6.98 12.21
N LYS A 69 4.52 5.81 11.55
CA LYS A 69 4.56 4.51 12.22
C LYS A 69 5.80 4.35 13.11
N CYS A 70 6.96 4.80 12.63
CA CYS A 70 8.22 4.72 13.37
C CYS A 70 8.22 5.64 14.61
N LEU A 71 7.73 6.87 14.48
CA LEU A 71 7.62 7.83 15.58
C LEU A 71 6.70 7.32 16.68
N ARG A 72 5.51 6.82 16.30
CA ARG A 72 4.59 6.23 17.27
C ARG A 72 5.18 4.99 17.95
N GLY A 73 5.94 4.19 17.21
CA GLY A 73 6.71 3.07 17.78
C GLY A 73 7.82 3.48 18.74
N PHE A 74 8.20 4.76 18.77
CA PHE A 74 9.13 5.34 19.74
C PHE A 74 8.41 6.08 20.88
N GLY A 75 7.08 6.07 20.92
CA GLY A 75 6.28 6.74 21.94
C GLY A 75 5.98 8.21 21.67
N PHE A 76 6.18 8.68 20.43
CA PHE A 76 5.83 10.06 20.06
C PHE A 76 4.42 10.12 19.45
N GLU A 77 3.59 11.00 19.99
CA GLU A 77 2.24 11.29 19.48
C GLU A 77 2.22 12.51 18.54
N GLU A 78 3.32 13.26 18.50
CA GLU A 78 3.50 14.43 17.65
C GLU A 78 4.93 14.56 17.12
N LEU A 79 5.13 15.45 16.15
CA LEU A 79 6.46 15.82 15.66
C LEU A 79 7.20 16.68 16.70
N SER A 80 8.11 16.06 17.44
CA SER A 80 9.04 16.76 18.33
C SER A 80 10.48 16.70 17.80
N LEU A 81 11.27 17.74 18.09
CA LEU A 81 12.71 17.73 17.85
C LEU A 81 13.43 16.68 18.71
N ASP A 82 12.85 16.30 19.86
CA ASP A 82 13.41 15.27 20.75
C ASP A 82 13.42 13.89 20.09
N ALA A 83 12.54 13.66 19.10
CA ALA A 83 12.54 12.43 18.32
C ALA A 83 13.85 12.24 17.53
N PHE A 84 14.53 13.33 17.16
CA PHE A 84 15.84 13.24 16.52
C PHE A 84 16.90 12.69 17.48
N GLU A 85 16.85 12.99 18.77
CA GLU A 85 17.79 12.46 19.76
C GLU A 85 17.66 10.95 19.93
N VAL A 86 16.41 10.48 20.03
CA VAL A 86 16.09 9.05 20.06
C VAL A 86 16.57 8.38 18.77
N ALA A 87 16.34 9.01 17.61
CA ALA A 87 16.80 8.50 16.32
C ALA A 87 18.34 8.43 16.23
N ARG A 88 19.08 9.45 16.68
CA ARG A 88 20.56 9.45 16.72
C ARG A 88 21.08 8.30 17.56
N THR A 89 20.51 8.12 18.75
CA THR A 89 20.92 7.06 19.69
C THR A 89 20.72 5.66 19.09
N LYS A 90 19.59 5.43 18.41
CA LYS A 90 19.30 4.15 17.73
C LYS A 90 20.17 3.94 16.49
N MET A 91 20.54 5.00 15.78
CA MET A 91 21.35 4.94 14.56
C MET A 91 22.85 5.06 14.81
N ARG A 92 23.34 5.02 16.06
CA ARG A 92 24.76 5.21 16.43
C ARG A 92 25.76 4.34 15.67
N LYS A 93 25.35 3.18 15.17
CA LYS A 93 26.18 2.25 14.39
C LYS A 93 26.30 2.63 12.90
N LEU A 94 25.60 3.66 12.44
CA LEU A 94 25.52 4.08 11.04
C LEU A 94 25.96 5.55 10.91
N PRO A 95 27.28 5.82 10.78
CA PRO A 95 27.83 7.18 10.83
C PRO A 95 27.15 8.16 9.87
N ARG A 96 26.94 7.75 8.61
CA ARG A 96 26.28 8.59 7.60
C ARG A 96 24.85 8.97 7.98
N LYS A 97 24.10 8.08 8.65
CA LYS A 97 22.74 8.41 9.09
C LYS A 97 22.74 9.41 10.25
N VAL A 98 23.68 9.28 11.18
CA VAL A 98 23.83 10.22 12.29
C VAL A 98 24.18 11.62 11.78
N GLU A 99 25.10 11.70 10.81
CA GLU A 99 25.47 12.95 10.13
C GLU A 99 24.24 13.61 9.47
N VAL A 100 23.48 12.85 8.68
CA VAL A 100 22.25 13.34 8.03
C VAL A 100 21.22 13.81 9.04
N ILE A 101 21.07 13.14 10.19
CA ILE A 101 20.18 13.61 11.27
C ILE A 101 20.65 14.99 11.78
N GLY A 102 21.95 15.18 11.97
CA GLY A 102 22.51 16.47 12.37
C GLY A 102 22.30 17.57 11.30
N GLU A 103 22.44 17.24 10.02
CA GLU A 103 22.12 18.16 8.92
C GLU A 103 20.64 18.55 8.91
N ILE A 104 19.73 17.60 9.12
CA ILE A 104 18.29 17.88 9.25
C ILE A 104 18.02 18.81 10.42
N GLN A 105 18.61 18.56 11.60
CA GLN A 105 18.43 19.41 12.77
C GLN A 105 18.91 20.85 12.51
N ARG A 106 20.10 21.02 11.91
CA ARG A 106 20.63 22.35 11.54
C ARG A 106 19.73 23.04 10.51
N PHE A 107 19.28 22.30 9.50
CA PHE A 107 18.42 22.82 8.45
C PHE A 107 17.06 23.27 9.00
N LEU A 108 16.49 22.53 9.95
CA LEU A 108 15.23 22.90 10.61
C LEU A 108 15.42 24.07 11.59
N ALA A 109 16.53 24.12 12.32
CA ALA A 109 16.84 25.22 13.24
C ALA A 109 17.07 26.56 12.53
N ALA A 110 17.59 26.53 11.29
CA ALA A 110 17.78 27.72 10.47
C ALA A 110 16.46 28.28 9.89
N ARG A 111 15.34 27.56 10.00
CA ARG A 111 14.04 28.03 9.54
C ARG A 111 13.43 28.96 10.57
N THR A 112 13.14 30.19 10.15
CA THR A 112 12.50 31.21 10.98
C THR A 112 10.98 31.00 11.11
N GLU A 113 10.36 30.31 10.15
CA GLU A 113 8.91 30.08 10.13
C GLU A 113 8.56 28.60 10.30
N LYS A 114 7.65 28.33 11.25
CA LYS A 114 7.05 27.02 11.43
C LYS A 114 6.09 26.77 10.26
N ASN A 115 6.39 25.79 9.43
CA ASN A 115 5.48 25.39 8.36
C ASN A 115 4.30 24.58 8.94
N THR A 116 3.28 25.30 9.42
CA THR A 116 2.09 24.75 10.08
C THR A 116 1.35 23.76 9.19
N MET A 117 1.31 23.99 7.88
CA MET A 117 0.68 23.08 6.91
C MET A 117 1.40 21.73 6.84
N VAL A 118 2.74 21.72 6.84
CA VAL A 118 3.52 20.47 6.85
C VAL A 118 3.29 19.70 8.14
N LEU A 119 3.24 20.39 9.28
CA LEU A 119 2.97 19.76 10.58
C LEU A 119 1.56 19.18 10.64
N ALA A 120 0.55 19.93 10.20
CA ALA A 120 -0.82 19.45 10.13
C ALA A 120 -0.96 18.24 9.20
N LYS A 121 -0.29 18.26 8.05
CA LYS A 121 -0.25 17.11 7.15
C LYS A 121 0.43 15.90 7.80
N PHE A 122 1.50 16.14 8.55
CA PHE A 122 2.19 15.06 9.23
C PHE A 122 1.35 14.47 10.38
N GLN A 123 0.65 15.32 11.13
CA GLN A 123 -0.25 14.88 12.19
C GLN A 123 -1.32 13.93 11.64
N ARG A 124 -1.88 14.23 10.46
CA ARG A 124 -2.81 13.30 9.79
C ARG A 124 -2.21 11.92 9.57
N TYR A 125 -0.92 11.81 9.23
CA TYR A 125 -0.30 10.48 9.11
C TYR A 125 -0.23 9.77 10.46
N LEU A 126 0.11 10.45 11.56
CA LEU A 126 0.12 9.87 12.90
C LEU A 126 -1.27 9.37 13.32
N ASP A 127 -2.30 10.19 13.08
CA ASP A 127 -3.69 9.87 13.42
C ASP A 127 -4.24 8.69 12.60
N THR A 128 -3.75 8.51 11.36
CA THR A 128 -4.17 7.39 10.49
C THR A 128 -3.47 6.07 10.80
N ILE A 129 -2.47 6.03 11.69
CA ILE A 129 -1.84 4.75 12.02
C ILE A 129 -2.81 3.96 12.91
N PRO A 130 -3.21 2.73 12.56
CA PRO A 130 -4.14 1.95 13.39
C PRO A 130 -3.39 1.32 14.58
N GLU A 131 -4.04 1.15 15.73
CA GLU A 131 -3.43 0.48 16.90
C GLU A 131 -3.00 -0.97 16.58
N ARG A 132 -3.83 -1.66 15.80
CA ARG A 132 -3.58 -3.03 15.31
C ARG A 132 -3.63 -3.03 13.78
N GLY A 133 -2.78 -3.85 13.17
CA GLY A 133 -2.71 -4.00 11.72
C GLY A 133 -1.68 -3.13 11.02
N LEU A 134 -1.78 -3.07 9.70
CA LEU A 134 -0.87 -2.26 8.87
C LEU A 134 -1.53 -0.91 8.53
N PRO A 135 -0.82 0.22 8.63
CA PRO A 135 -1.33 1.49 8.14
C PRO A 135 -1.44 1.49 6.61
N TRP A 136 -2.51 2.08 6.11
CA TRP A 136 -2.82 2.16 4.68
C TRP A 136 -2.48 3.54 4.11
N SER A 137 -1.83 3.57 2.96
CA SER A 137 -1.67 4.81 2.19
C SER A 137 -3.04 5.33 1.70
N GLU A 138 -3.17 6.65 1.54
CA GLU A 138 -4.38 7.28 0.97
C GLU A 138 -4.72 6.67 -0.40
N GLU A 139 -3.69 6.40 -1.20
CA GLU A 139 -3.81 5.84 -2.54
C GLU A 139 -4.20 4.35 -2.53
N ALA A 140 -3.83 3.59 -1.49
CA ALA A 140 -4.33 2.24 -1.26
C ALA A 140 -5.81 2.25 -0.85
N LEU A 141 -6.20 3.16 0.03
CA LEU A 141 -7.60 3.34 0.45
C LEU A 141 -8.48 3.71 -0.75
N SER A 142 -8.01 4.63 -1.60
CA SER A 142 -8.71 5.02 -2.83
C SER A 142 -8.91 3.83 -3.79
N ARG A 143 -7.90 2.96 -3.95
CA ARG A 143 -8.03 1.76 -4.79
C ARG A 143 -9.11 0.80 -4.27
N ILE A 144 -9.23 0.64 -2.95
CA ILE A 144 -10.28 -0.21 -2.35
C ILE A 144 -11.67 0.37 -2.50
N GLN A 145 -11.85 1.69 -2.63
CA GLN A 145 -13.18 2.26 -2.83
C GLN A 145 -13.87 1.75 -4.10
N ARG A 146 -13.09 1.29 -5.10
CA ARG A 146 -13.58 0.64 -6.32
C ARG A 146 -14.21 -0.74 -6.07
N VAL A 147 -13.93 -1.34 -4.92
CA VAL A 147 -14.51 -2.62 -4.49
C VAL A 147 -15.88 -2.34 -3.84
N PRO A 148 -16.92 -3.15 -4.12
CA PRO A 148 -18.20 -3.06 -3.45
C PRO A 148 -18.07 -3.08 -1.93
N GLU A 149 -18.87 -2.26 -1.25
CA GLU A 149 -18.78 -2.07 0.20
C GLU A 149 -18.90 -3.38 0.99
N SER A 150 -19.80 -4.28 0.56
CA SER A 150 -20.01 -5.59 1.16
C SER A 150 -18.77 -6.50 1.19
N LEU A 151 -17.80 -6.25 0.32
CA LEU A 151 -16.58 -7.05 0.17
C LEU A 151 -15.35 -6.34 0.73
N ARG A 152 -15.40 -5.01 0.93
CA ARG A 152 -14.23 -4.23 1.39
C ARG A 152 -13.56 -4.79 2.65
N PRO A 153 -14.29 -5.27 3.68
CA PRO A 153 -13.64 -5.87 4.86
C PRO A 153 -12.79 -7.08 4.49
N LEU A 154 -13.33 -8.01 3.71
CA LEU A 154 -12.65 -9.23 3.25
C LEU A 154 -11.41 -8.90 2.39
N VAL A 155 -11.55 -7.92 1.49
CA VAL A 155 -10.48 -7.51 0.58
C VAL A 155 -9.35 -6.82 1.36
N ARG A 156 -9.69 -5.96 2.32
CA ARG A 156 -8.72 -5.29 3.21
C ARG A 156 -7.89 -6.32 3.97
N GLU A 157 -8.55 -7.27 4.62
CA GLU A 157 -7.90 -8.33 5.38
C GLU A 157 -6.96 -9.17 4.51
N THR A 158 -7.40 -9.56 3.31
CA THR A 158 -6.57 -10.32 2.36
C THR A 158 -5.34 -9.53 1.92
N ILE A 159 -5.50 -8.23 1.62
CA ILE A 159 -4.38 -7.36 1.24
C ILE A 159 -3.41 -7.17 2.42
N GLU A 160 -3.91 -6.98 3.63
CA GLU A 160 -3.04 -6.87 4.80
C GLU A 160 -2.28 -8.18 5.06
N ALA A 161 -2.92 -9.34 4.92
CA ALA A 161 -2.27 -10.64 5.04
C ALA A 161 -1.16 -10.78 3.98
N ALA A 162 -1.44 -10.45 2.72
CA ALA A 162 -0.45 -10.46 1.64
C ALA A 162 0.70 -9.47 1.90
N ALA A 163 0.41 -8.27 2.41
CA ALA A 163 1.42 -7.29 2.76
C ALA A 163 2.30 -7.77 3.94
N ARG A 164 1.72 -8.44 4.95
CA ARG A 164 2.47 -9.07 6.05
C ARG A 164 3.37 -10.20 5.55
N GLU A 165 2.86 -11.05 4.66
CA GLU A 165 3.62 -12.14 4.01
C GLU A 165 4.82 -11.57 3.23
N ALA A 166 4.60 -10.48 2.48
CA ALA A 166 5.63 -9.74 1.76
C ALA A 166 6.57 -8.91 2.67
N ARG A 167 6.38 -8.96 4.00
CA ARG A 167 7.11 -8.18 5.02
C ARG A 167 7.04 -6.67 4.79
N GLU A 168 5.97 -6.20 4.18
CA GLU A 168 5.69 -4.78 4.03
C GLU A 168 5.23 -4.19 5.37
N ARG A 169 5.66 -2.97 5.66
CA ARG A 169 5.33 -2.29 6.93
C ARG A 169 4.09 -1.41 6.84
N ILE A 170 3.60 -1.16 5.63
CA ILE A 170 2.39 -0.38 5.30
C ILE A 170 1.67 -1.09 4.15
N VAL A 171 0.40 -0.80 3.94
CA VAL A 171 -0.29 -1.17 2.71
C VAL A 171 -0.15 -0.04 1.68
N SER A 172 0.70 -0.29 0.69
CA SER A 172 0.92 0.59 -0.45
C SER A 172 -0.15 0.40 -1.52
N ALA A 173 -0.34 1.42 -2.35
CA ALA A 173 -1.08 1.34 -3.60
C ALA A 173 -0.71 0.09 -4.43
N ALA A 174 0.59 -0.13 -4.60
CA ALA A 174 1.13 -1.26 -5.33
C ALA A 174 0.84 -2.62 -4.65
N ALA A 175 0.76 -2.67 -3.32
CA ALA A 175 0.38 -3.89 -2.60
C ALA A 175 -1.09 -4.27 -2.88
N VAL A 176 -1.99 -3.28 -2.92
CA VAL A 176 -3.38 -3.49 -3.35
C VAL A 176 -3.40 -4.01 -4.78
N ASP A 177 -2.73 -3.32 -5.71
CA ASP A 177 -2.73 -3.67 -7.12
C ASP A 177 -2.18 -5.10 -7.35
N ARG A 178 -1.07 -5.46 -6.68
CA ARG A 178 -0.53 -6.83 -6.72
C ARG A 178 -1.48 -7.87 -6.18
N CYS A 179 -2.15 -7.59 -5.07
CA CYS A 179 -3.12 -8.53 -4.47
C CYS A 179 -4.31 -8.77 -5.39
N LEU A 180 -4.87 -7.69 -5.94
CA LEU A 180 -5.95 -7.75 -6.91
C LEU A 180 -5.51 -8.47 -8.20
N ALA A 181 -4.32 -8.17 -8.73
CA ALA A 181 -3.79 -8.84 -9.91
C ALA A 181 -3.53 -10.35 -9.68
N ARG A 182 -2.98 -10.74 -8.52
CA ARG A 182 -2.82 -12.16 -8.14
C ARG A 182 -4.16 -12.88 -8.03
N ALA A 183 -5.19 -12.21 -7.53
CA ALA A 183 -6.54 -12.75 -7.52
C ALA A 183 -7.14 -12.90 -8.93
N ALA A 184 -6.74 -12.03 -9.88
CA ALA A 184 -7.14 -12.08 -11.29
C ALA A 184 -6.41 -13.18 -12.09
N ALA A 185 -5.14 -13.40 -11.77
CA ALA A 185 -4.25 -14.33 -12.47
C ALA A 185 -4.34 -15.79 -11.98
N ALA A 186 -5.13 -16.05 -10.92
CA ALA A 186 -5.64 -17.40 -10.68
C ALA A 186 -6.50 -17.81 -11.90
N PRO A 187 -6.47 -19.07 -12.37
CA PRO A 187 -7.07 -19.45 -13.64
C PRO A 187 -8.58 -19.13 -13.67
N ALA A 188 -8.91 -17.98 -14.25
CA ALA A 188 -10.25 -17.58 -14.63
C ALA A 188 -10.25 -17.51 -16.15
N ALA A 189 -10.92 -18.47 -16.76
CA ALA A 189 -11.11 -18.54 -18.19
C ALA A 189 -11.89 -17.32 -18.70
N VAL A 190 -11.30 -16.65 -19.70
CA VAL A 190 -11.89 -15.85 -20.79
C VAL A 190 -12.66 -14.57 -20.42
N GLU A 191 -12.29 -13.49 -21.11
CA GLU A 191 -12.94 -12.17 -21.06
C GLU A 191 -14.39 -12.20 -21.56
N GLY A 192 -15.28 -11.67 -20.72
CA GLY A 192 -16.70 -11.46 -20.96
C GLY A 192 -17.41 -11.33 -19.61
N ALA A 193 -18.36 -10.40 -19.47
CA ALA A 193 -19.27 -10.47 -18.33
C ALA A 193 -19.99 -11.83 -18.43
N PRO A 194 -19.92 -12.70 -17.41
CA PRO A 194 -20.57 -14.00 -17.49
C PRO A 194 -22.06 -13.77 -17.74
N ARG A 195 -22.62 -14.42 -18.77
CA ARG A 195 -24.07 -14.42 -18.95
C ARG A 195 -24.71 -15.08 -17.72
N ALA A 196 -25.96 -14.75 -17.42
CA ALA A 196 -26.66 -15.29 -16.24
C ALA A 196 -26.61 -16.83 -16.17
N ASP A 197 -26.52 -17.50 -17.32
CA ASP A 197 -26.49 -18.95 -17.46
C ASP A 197 -25.09 -19.56 -17.59
N ASP A 198 -24.02 -18.76 -17.66
CA ASP A 198 -22.66 -19.29 -17.78
C ASP A 198 -22.17 -19.85 -16.42
N PRO A 199 -21.59 -21.06 -16.38
CA PRO A 199 -21.03 -21.63 -15.15
C PRO A 199 -20.00 -20.71 -14.50
N LEU A 200 -19.98 -20.67 -13.17
CA LEU A 200 -19.02 -19.86 -12.43
C LEU A 200 -17.57 -20.32 -12.77
N SER A 201 -16.72 -19.42 -13.26
CA SER A 201 -15.33 -19.77 -13.60
C SER A 201 -14.46 -19.88 -12.34
N GLY A 202 -13.61 -20.91 -12.25
CA GLY A 202 -12.63 -21.05 -11.17
C GLY A 202 -13.16 -21.70 -9.88
N VAL A 203 -14.34 -22.34 -9.93
CA VAL A 203 -14.85 -23.20 -8.87
C VAL A 203 -14.19 -24.57 -8.91
N THR A 204 -13.90 -25.13 -7.74
CA THR A 204 -13.40 -26.49 -7.54
C THR A 204 -14.39 -27.39 -6.78
N MET A 205 -15.43 -26.79 -6.19
CA MET A 205 -16.52 -27.48 -5.51
C MET A 205 -17.86 -27.27 -6.22
N SER A 206 -18.88 -28.01 -5.82
CA SER A 206 -20.24 -27.80 -6.31
C SER A 206 -20.86 -26.58 -5.63
N TRP A 207 -21.43 -25.65 -6.39
CA TRP A 207 -22.13 -24.47 -5.85
C TRP A 207 -23.61 -24.51 -6.20
N THR A 208 -24.45 -24.08 -5.27
CA THR A 208 -25.87 -23.86 -5.55
C THR A 208 -26.07 -22.60 -6.41
N ALA A 209 -27.11 -22.58 -7.23
CA ALA A 209 -27.43 -21.43 -8.09
C ALA A 209 -27.55 -20.11 -7.31
N GLU A 210 -28.09 -20.15 -6.08
CA GLU A 210 -28.21 -18.97 -5.22
C GLU A 210 -26.85 -18.46 -4.69
N ALA A 211 -25.92 -19.36 -4.38
CA ALA A 211 -24.59 -18.99 -3.92
C ALA A 211 -23.74 -18.45 -5.09
N GLU A 212 -23.85 -19.08 -6.27
CA GLU A 212 -23.24 -18.60 -7.51
C GLU A 212 -23.68 -17.18 -7.86
N GLU A 213 -24.99 -16.91 -7.85
CA GLU A 213 -25.55 -15.60 -8.18
C GLU A 213 -25.02 -14.49 -7.25
N ARG A 214 -24.82 -14.79 -5.97
CA ARG A 214 -24.20 -13.83 -5.03
C ARG A 214 -22.76 -13.51 -5.41
N VAL A 215 -21.99 -14.49 -5.85
CA VAL A 215 -20.62 -14.26 -6.34
C VAL A 215 -20.64 -13.50 -7.67
N ARG A 216 -21.58 -13.78 -8.59
CA ARG A 216 -21.71 -13.05 -9.88
C ARG A 216 -21.91 -11.55 -9.68
N ARG A 217 -22.64 -11.12 -8.65
CA ARG A 217 -22.89 -9.69 -8.33
C ARG A 217 -21.65 -8.89 -7.96
N ILE A 218 -20.52 -9.54 -7.69
CA ILE A 218 -19.25 -8.88 -7.42
C ILE A 218 -18.70 -8.35 -8.75
N PRO A 219 -18.62 -7.03 -8.99
CA PRO A 219 -18.26 -6.47 -10.29
C PRO A 219 -16.83 -6.80 -10.72
N LEU A 220 -15.92 -6.90 -9.75
CA LEU A 220 -14.51 -7.15 -10.01
C LEU A 220 -14.26 -8.65 -10.07
N ALA A 221 -13.98 -9.17 -11.26
CA ALA A 221 -13.60 -10.57 -11.49
C ALA A 221 -12.50 -11.11 -10.54
N PRO A 222 -11.46 -10.32 -10.19
CA PRO A 222 -10.46 -10.78 -9.23
C PRO A 222 -11.03 -11.01 -7.83
N ILE A 223 -11.98 -10.17 -7.41
CA ILE A 223 -12.63 -10.32 -6.11
C ILE A 223 -13.55 -11.54 -6.11
N ARG A 224 -14.22 -11.87 -7.23
CA ARG A 224 -14.97 -13.12 -7.38
C ARG A 224 -14.09 -14.34 -7.14
N ALA A 225 -12.97 -14.44 -7.86
CA ALA A 225 -12.04 -15.56 -7.74
C ALA A 225 -11.48 -15.70 -6.32
N MET A 226 -11.18 -14.58 -5.65
CA MET A 226 -10.77 -14.58 -4.25
C MET A 226 -11.86 -15.10 -3.32
N VAL A 227 -13.11 -14.64 -3.49
CA VAL A 227 -14.26 -15.08 -2.68
C VAL A 227 -14.54 -16.56 -2.87
N ILE A 228 -14.57 -17.05 -4.10
CA ILE A 228 -14.78 -18.48 -4.42
C ILE A 228 -13.78 -19.35 -3.66
N ARG A 229 -12.48 -19.10 -3.84
CA ARG A 229 -11.42 -19.89 -3.19
C ARG A 229 -11.51 -19.87 -1.66
N ARG A 230 -11.83 -18.73 -1.05
CA ARG A 230 -11.96 -18.63 0.41
C ARG A 230 -13.17 -19.42 0.91
N THR A 231 -14.30 -19.32 0.21
CA THR A 231 -15.51 -20.06 0.56
C THR A 231 -15.31 -21.56 0.39
N GLU A 232 -14.69 -22.01 -0.70
CA GLU A 232 -14.37 -23.43 -0.91
C GLU A 232 -13.38 -23.97 0.13
N SER A 233 -12.34 -23.20 0.45
CA SER A 233 -11.38 -23.59 1.50
C SER A 233 -12.04 -23.71 2.87
N TRP A 234 -13.01 -22.85 3.19
CA TRP A 234 -13.77 -22.94 4.43
C TRP A 234 -14.73 -24.13 4.41
N ALA A 235 -15.50 -24.30 3.34
CA ALA A 235 -16.46 -25.38 3.17
C ALA A 235 -15.77 -26.76 3.24
N SER A 236 -14.63 -26.91 2.56
CA SER A 236 -13.83 -28.14 2.64
C SER A 236 -13.28 -28.40 4.04
N ALA A 237 -12.86 -27.36 4.77
CA ALA A 237 -12.41 -27.51 6.16
C ALA A 237 -13.55 -27.90 7.12
N ASP A 238 -14.79 -27.50 6.81
CA ASP A 238 -16.01 -27.87 7.55
C ASP A 238 -16.61 -29.21 7.05
N GLY A 239 -15.97 -29.89 6.09
CA GLY A 239 -16.41 -31.17 5.54
C GLY A 239 -17.60 -31.09 4.60
N LEU A 240 -17.95 -29.89 4.11
CA LEU A 240 -19.02 -29.68 3.14
C LEU A 240 -18.53 -29.99 1.73
N GLU A 241 -19.33 -30.69 0.93
CA GLU A 241 -19.03 -30.97 -0.49
C GLU A 241 -19.71 -29.97 -1.45
N VAL A 242 -20.73 -29.27 -0.97
CA VAL A 242 -21.52 -28.29 -1.71
C VAL A 242 -21.52 -26.96 -0.98
N VAL A 243 -21.28 -25.88 -1.70
CA VAL A 243 -21.40 -24.51 -1.21
C VAL A 243 -22.83 -24.00 -1.48
N ASP A 244 -23.64 -23.98 -0.44
CA ASP A 244 -24.96 -23.34 -0.47
C ASP A 244 -24.93 -21.88 0.02
N SER A 245 -26.10 -21.24 0.01
CA SER A 245 -26.28 -19.87 0.50
C SER A 245 -25.81 -19.67 1.95
N GLU A 246 -25.98 -20.70 2.80
CA GLU A 246 -25.62 -20.63 4.21
C GLU A 246 -24.12 -20.81 4.41
N ALA A 247 -23.50 -21.78 3.74
CA ALA A 247 -22.06 -22.01 3.70
C ALA A 247 -21.32 -20.78 3.15
N TYR A 248 -21.85 -20.13 2.11
CA TYR A 248 -21.30 -18.87 1.59
C TYR A 248 -21.29 -17.76 2.65
N GLU A 249 -22.41 -17.55 3.35
CA GLU A 249 -22.50 -16.54 4.40
C GLU A 249 -21.68 -16.91 5.64
N ALA A 250 -21.63 -18.20 6.01
CA ALA A 250 -20.84 -18.72 7.11
C ALA A 250 -19.35 -18.54 6.83
N ALA A 251 -18.88 -18.85 5.62
CA ALA A 251 -17.50 -18.57 5.20
C ALA A 251 -17.20 -17.06 5.23
N ARG A 252 -18.15 -16.22 4.81
CA ARG A 252 -18.00 -14.75 4.85
C ARG A 252 -17.92 -14.22 6.29
N ARG A 253 -18.74 -14.77 7.20
CA ARG A 253 -18.74 -14.44 8.63
C ARG A 253 -17.49 -14.97 9.32
N ASN A 254 -17.02 -16.18 9.00
CA ASN A 254 -15.81 -16.76 9.56
C ASN A 254 -14.54 -16.07 9.04
N GLY A 255 -14.52 -15.61 7.78
CA GLY A 255 -13.50 -14.68 7.30
C GLY A 255 -13.46 -13.36 8.10
N ALA A 256 -14.56 -12.97 8.75
CA ALA A 256 -14.59 -11.86 9.70
C ALA A 256 -14.37 -12.27 11.17
N ALA A 257 -14.37 -13.58 11.49
CA ALA A 257 -14.34 -14.11 12.86
C ALA A 257 -13.05 -14.89 13.22
N LEU A 258 -12.16 -15.16 12.27
CA LEU A 258 -10.82 -15.74 12.53
C LEU A 258 -9.86 -14.79 13.30
N ASP A 259 -10.36 -13.65 13.81
CA ASP A 259 -9.62 -12.66 14.59
C ASP A 259 -10.35 -12.34 15.92
N ARG A 260 -10.66 -13.36 16.73
CA ARG A 260 -10.66 -13.21 18.19
C ARG A 260 -9.44 -13.86 18.80
#